data_AF-F4MWH4-F1
#
_entry.id   AF-F4MWH4-F1
#
_cell.length_a   1.000
_cell.length_b   1.000
_cell.length_c   1.000
_cell.angle_alpha   90.00
_cell.angle_beta   90.00
_cell.angle_gamma   90.00
#
_symmetry.space_group_name_H-M   'P 1'
#
loop_
_entity.id
_entity.type
_entity.pdbx_description
1 polymer ?
#
loop_
_entity_poly.entity_id
_entity_poly.type
_entity_poly.pdbx_seq_one_letter_code
_entity_poly.pdbx_strand_id
1 'polypeptide(L)'
;MPVFNAPFSNTRSVAEMVLGELLLMFRGIPSANAKAHRGEWNKLAVGSYEARGKKLGIIGYGHIGTQLGILAESVGMKVFFYDIENKLSLGNAQQVRHPV
;
A
#
# COMPACT_ATOMS: atom_id res chain seq x y z
N MET A 1 6.74 -37.82 -10.29
CA MET A 1 6.11 -37.24 -9.09
C MET A 1 5.81 -35.76 -9.37
N PRO A 2 4.56 -35.35 -9.59
CA PRO A 2 4.22 -33.94 -9.79
C PRO A 2 4.37 -33.12 -8.50
N VAL A 3 4.72 -31.83 -8.64
CA VAL A 3 4.88 -30.87 -7.53
C VAL A 3 3.85 -29.75 -7.70
N PHE A 4 3.20 -29.37 -6.59
CA PHE A 4 2.14 -28.35 -6.56
C PHE A 4 2.47 -27.24 -5.57
N ASN A 5 1.98 -26.03 -5.84
CA ASN A 5 2.04 -24.87 -4.95
C ASN A 5 0.68 -24.16 -4.89
N ALA A 6 0.56 -23.16 -4.03
CA ALA A 6 -0.64 -22.32 -3.87
C ALA A 6 -0.33 -20.86 -4.27
N PRO A 7 -0.27 -20.53 -5.57
CA PRO A 7 0.30 -19.26 -6.06
C PRO A 7 -0.46 -17.98 -5.66
N PHE A 8 -1.68 -18.08 -5.10
CA PHE A 8 -2.53 -16.92 -4.79
C PHE A 8 -3.04 -16.88 -3.35
N SER A 9 -2.62 -17.83 -2.50
CA SER A 9 -3.17 -17.99 -1.14
C SER A 9 -2.84 -16.82 -0.20
N ASN A 10 -1.77 -16.07 -0.48
CA ASN A 10 -1.30 -14.96 0.34
C ASN A 10 -1.77 -13.57 -0.13
N THR A 11 -2.65 -13.51 -1.14
CA THR A 11 -3.03 -12.24 -1.79
C THR A 11 -3.51 -11.19 -0.78
N ARG A 12 -4.43 -11.60 0.11
CA ARG A 12 -5.02 -10.71 1.12
C ARG A 12 -4.02 -10.30 2.18
N SER A 13 -3.26 -11.25 2.70
CA SER A 13 -2.27 -11.01 3.76
C SER A 13 -1.20 -10.01 3.32
N VAL A 14 -0.70 -10.11 2.08
CA VAL A 14 0.29 -9.15 1.57
C VAL A 14 -0.32 -7.75 1.41
N ALA A 15 -1.55 -7.65 0.89
CA ALA A 15 -2.22 -6.37 0.73
C ALA A 15 -2.46 -5.66 2.07
N GLU A 16 -2.90 -6.39 3.10
CA GLU A 16 -3.11 -5.84 4.45
C GLU A 16 -1.80 -5.41 5.11
N MET A 17 -0.73 -6.20 4.94
CA MET A 17 0.60 -5.87 5.46
C MET A 17 1.11 -4.55 4.87
N VAL A 18 1.06 -4.40 3.54
CA VAL A 18 1.53 -3.18 2.85
C VAL A 18 0.73 -1.95 3.29
N LEU A 19 -0.59 -2.06 3.41
CA LEU A 19 -1.43 -0.96 3.90
C LEU A 19 -1.06 -0.57 5.34
N GLY A 20 -0.87 -1.56 6.22
CA GLY A 20 -0.47 -1.33 7.61
C GLY A 20 0.87 -0.59 7.70
N GLU A 21 1.89 -1.08 6.99
CA GLU A 21 3.20 -0.45 6.95
C GLU A 21 3.15 0.98 6.40
N LEU A 22 2.39 1.21 5.33
CA LEU A 22 2.19 2.53 4.74
C LEU A 22 1.57 3.52 5.75
N LEU A 23 0.57 3.10 6.52
CA LEU A 23 -0.03 3.93 7.56
C LEU A 23 0.96 4.27 8.67
N LEU A 24 1.77 3.30 9.10
CA LEU A 24 2.80 3.52 10.11
C LEU A 24 3.89 4.49 9.63
N MET A 25 4.32 4.34 8.37
CA MET A 25 5.32 5.21 7.74
C MET A 25 4.81 6.64 7.61
N PHE A 26 3.57 6.84 7.17
CA PHE A 26 2.95 8.18 7.12
C PHE A 26 2.94 8.88 8.48
N ARG A 27 2.90 8.11 9.57
CA ARG A 27 2.84 8.65 10.94
C ARG A 27 4.19 8.68 11.64
N GLY A 28 5.26 8.19 11.02
CA GLY A 28 6.59 8.10 11.64
C GLY A 28 6.65 7.16 12.85
N ILE A 29 5.67 6.26 12.99
CA ILE A 29 5.50 5.41 14.18
C ILE A 29 6.69 4.49 14.43
N PRO A 30 7.33 3.84 13.43
CA PRO A 30 8.45 2.94 13.70
C PRO A 30 9.61 3.63 14.45
N SER A 31 9.93 4.86 14.04
CA SER A 31 10.96 5.67 14.71
C SER A 31 10.53 6.14 16.11
N ALA A 32 9.29 6.64 16.23
CA ALA A 32 8.73 7.07 17.51
C ALA A 32 8.64 5.92 18.52
N ASN A 33 8.25 4.73 18.08
CA ASN A 33 8.21 3.51 18.88
C ASN A 33 9.60 3.14 19.41
N ALA A 34 10.61 3.11 18.52
CA ALA A 34 11.98 2.81 18.93
C ALA A 34 12.53 3.80 19.97
N LYS A 35 12.20 5.09 19.84
CA LYS A 35 12.54 6.14 20.81
C LYS A 35 11.83 5.95 22.15
N ALA A 36 10.53 5.67 22.12
CA ALA A 36 9.74 5.45 23.34
C ALA A 36 10.28 4.27 24.16
N HIS A 37 10.69 3.18 23.52
CA HIS A 37 11.34 2.04 24.18
C HIS A 37 12.69 2.39 24.84
N ARG A 38 13.33 3.50 24.46
CA ARG A 38 14.55 4.04 25.09
C ARG A 38 14.25 5.14 26.11
N GLY A 39 12.98 5.36 26.46
CA GLY A 39 12.57 6.43 27.38
C GLY A 39 12.44 7.82 26.74
N GLU A 40 12.59 7.92 25.42
CA GLU A 40 12.45 9.19 24.69
C GLU A 40 11.02 9.37 24.19
N TRP A 41 10.30 10.37 24.69
CA TRP A 41 8.93 10.68 24.22
C TRP A 41 8.92 11.74 23.12
N ASN A 42 8.84 11.30 21.87
CA ASN A 42 8.88 12.17 20.70
C ASN A 42 7.48 12.50 20.16
N LYS A 43 6.78 13.46 20.79
CA LYS A 43 5.44 13.91 20.38
C LYS A 43 5.54 15.08 19.38
N LEU A 44 5.67 14.76 18.10
CA LEU A 44 5.72 15.74 17.01
C LEU A 44 4.71 15.43 15.91
N ALA A 45 4.11 16.47 15.34
CA ALA A 45 3.24 16.38 14.17
C ALA A 45 3.97 16.67 12.86
N VAL A 46 5.16 17.30 12.93
CA VAL A 46 5.97 17.65 11.74
C VAL A 46 6.35 16.37 11.00
N GLY A 47 6.04 16.32 9.70
CA GLY A 47 6.29 15.13 8.88
C GLY A 47 5.34 13.96 9.12
N SER A 48 4.26 14.14 9.89
CA SER A 48 3.20 13.16 10.09
C SER A 48 1.99 13.51 9.22
N TYR A 49 1.46 12.53 8.48
CA TYR A 49 0.40 12.76 7.51
C TYR A 49 -0.74 11.75 7.64
N GLU A 50 -1.96 12.18 7.29
CA GLU A 50 -3.05 11.24 7.00
C GLU A 50 -2.88 10.64 5.60
N ALA A 51 -3.18 9.35 5.45
CA ALA A 51 -3.19 8.67 4.16
C ALA A 51 -4.35 9.13 3.26
N ARG A 52 -5.50 9.51 3.84
CA ARG A 52 -6.65 10.02 3.10
C ARG A 52 -6.25 11.18 2.17
N GLY A 53 -6.70 11.11 0.93
CA GLY A 53 -6.41 12.09 -0.12
C GLY A 53 -5.02 11.98 -0.75
N LYS A 54 -4.11 11.16 -0.20
CA LYS A 54 -2.80 10.90 -0.80
C LYS A 54 -2.92 9.96 -2.00
N LYS A 55 -1.92 10.01 -2.87
CA LYS A 55 -1.84 9.15 -4.05
C LYS A 55 -1.01 7.92 -3.73
N LEU A 56 -1.55 6.73 -3.99
CA LEU A 56 -0.80 5.47 -3.94
C LEU A 56 -0.47 5.05 -5.38
N GLY A 57 0.81 4.85 -5.67
CA GLY A 57 1.27 4.28 -6.93
C GLY A 57 1.57 2.79 -6.76
N ILE A 58 0.95 1.94 -7.57
CA ILE A 58 1.15 0.48 -7.58
C ILE A 58 1.85 0.08 -8.87
N ILE A 59 2.94 -0.68 -8.79
CA ILE A 59 3.62 -1.24 -9.96
C ILE A 59 3.32 -2.74 -10.01
N GLY A 60 2.60 -3.17 -11.04
CA GLY A 60 1.99 -4.49 -11.16
C GLY A 60 0.58 -4.54 -10.58
N TYR A 61 -0.43 -4.66 -11.45
CA TYR A 61 -1.85 -4.65 -11.09
C TYR A 61 -2.51 -6.02 -11.31
N GLY A 62 -1.86 -7.06 -10.76
CA GLY A 62 -2.39 -8.42 -10.62
C GLY A 62 -3.13 -8.63 -9.29
N HIS A 63 -3.28 -9.89 -8.84
CA HIS A 63 -4.07 -10.25 -7.66
C HIS A 63 -3.82 -9.38 -6.42
N ILE A 64 -2.55 -9.19 -6.03
CA ILE A 64 -2.18 -8.39 -4.85
C ILE A 64 -2.40 -6.90 -5.11
N GLY A 65 -1.94 -6.38 -6.25
CA GLY A 65 -2.05 -4.96 -6.59
C GLY A 65 -3.50 -4.48 -6.64
N THR A 66 -4.39 -5.30 -7.21
CA THR A 66 -5.83 -5.02 -7.22
C THR A 66 -6.42 -5.02 -5.81
N GLN A 67 -6.13 -6.02 -4.97
CA GLN A 67 -6.63 -6.07 -3.58
C GLN A 67 -6.10 -4.90 -2.73
N LEU A 68 -4.82 -4.55 -2.88
CA LEU A 68 -4.22 -3.40 -2.22
C LEU A 68 -4.90 -2.10 -2.67
N GLY A 69 -5.18 -1.94 -3.97
CA GLY A 69 -5.90 -0.79 -4.50
C GLY A 69 -7.28 -0.61 -3.87
N ILE A 70 -8.07 -1.69 -3.78
CA ILE A 70 -9.39 -1.67 -3.14
C ILE A 70 -9.30 -1.26 -1.67
N LEU A 71 -8.33 -1.81 -0.93
CA LEU A 71 -8.11 -1.46 0.47
C LEU A 71 -7.66 0.00 0.63
N ALA A 72 -6.72 0.47 -0.19
CA ALA A 72 -6.25 1.85 -0.17
C ALA A 72 -7.36 2.85 -0.51
N GLU A 73 -8.25 2.52 -1.45
CA GLU A 73 -9.44 3.31 -1.76
C GLU A 73 -10.39 3.41 -0.55
N SER A 74 -10.60 2.30 0.18
CA SER A 74 -11.47 2.29 1.37
C SER A 74 -10.99 3.22 2.49
N VAL A 75 -9.69 3.50 2.58
CA VAL A 75 -9.12 4.49 3.51
C VAL A 75 -8.97 5.89 2.87
N GLY A 76 -9.56 6.09 1.70
CA GLY A 76 -9.68 7.37 1.01
C GLY A 76 -8.45 7.80 0.21
N MET A 77 -7.57 6.88 -0.19
CA MET A 77 -6.45 7.18 -1.10
C MET A 77 -6.90 7.25 -2.55
N LYS A 78 -6.14 7.97 -3.38
CA LYS A 78 -6.28 7.97 -4.84
C LYS A 78 -5.31 6.95 -5.43
N VAL A 79 -5.82 5.88 -6.04
CA VAL A 79 -4.96 4.79 -6.53
C VAL A 79 -4.57 5.03 -7.99
N PHE A 80 -3.29 4.91 -8.26
CA PHE A 80 -2.70 4.89 -9.60
C PHE A 80 -1.91 3.61 -9.74
N PHE A 81 -1.93 3.01 -10.92
CA PHE A 81 -1.13 1.83 -11.17
C PHE A 81 -0.47 1.82 -12.54
N TYR A 82 0.68 1.16 -12.61
CA TYR A 82 1.34 0.83 -13.86
C TYR A 82 1.42 -0.69 -13.99
N ASP A 83 1.11 -1.19 -15.18
CA ASP A 83 1.29 -2.58 -15.57
C ASP A 83 1.66 -2.61 -17.06
N ILE A 84 2.43 -3.62 -17.48
CA ILE A 84 2.83 -3.79 -18.88
C ILE A 84 1.65 -4.18 -19.77
N GLU A 85 0.65 -4.83 -19.18
CA GLU A 85 -0.61 -5.14 -19.83
C GLU A 85 -1.65 -4.06 -19.53
N ASN A 86 -2.60 -3.87 -20.44
CA ASN A 86 -3.78 -3.08 -20.14
C ASN A 86 -4.66 -3.86 -19.17
N LYS A 87 -4.90 -3.33 -17.97
CA LYS A 87 -5.70 -3.99 -16.93
C LYS A 87 -7.01 -3.24 -16.72
N LEU A 88 -8.06 -3.96 -16.36
CA LEU A 88 -9.32 -3.33 -15.96
C LEU A 88 -9.13 -2.60 -14.63
N SER A 89 -9.29 -1.28 -14.65
CA SER A 89 -9.36 -0.46 -13.44
C SER A 89 -10.56 -0.85 -12.58
N LEU A 90 -10.32 -1.10 -11.29
CA LEU A 90 -11.39 -1.28 -10.30
C LEU A 90 -11.48 -0.06 -9.39
N GLY A 91 -12.71 0.35 -9.08
CA GLY A 91 -12.98 1.48 -8.18
C GLY A 91 -12.36 2.78 -8.70
N ASN A 92 -11.61 3.49 -7.84
CA ASN A 92 -10.96 4.75 -8.20
C ASN A 92 -9.57 4.58 -8.87
N ALA A 93 -9.12 3.35 -9.12
CA ALA A 93 -7.79 3.08 -9.62
C ALA A 93 -7.59 3.54 -11.08
N GLN A 94 -6.52 4.29 -11.34
CA GLN A 94 -6.21 4.80 -12.68
C GLN A 94 -4.92 4.19 -13.23
N GLN A 95 -5.00 3.54 -14.41
CA GLN A 95 -3.80 3.08 -15.09
C GLN A 95 -3.04 4.27 -15.67
N VAL A 96 -1.77 4.43 -15.27
CA VAL A 96 -0.86 5.41 -15.86
C VAL A 96 -0.10 4.77 -17.02
N ARG A 97 0.06 5.53 -18.10
CA ARG A 97 0.85 5.11 -19.28
C ARG A 97 2.25 5.71 -19.18
N HIS A 98 3.24 5.02 -19.73
CA HIS A 98 4.54 5.63 -19.96
C HIS A 98 4.33 6.81 -20.94
N PRO A 99 4.77 8.03 -20.61
CA PRO A 99 4.78 9.11 -21.59
C PRO A 99 5.76 8.71 -22.70
N VAL A 100 5.23 8.53 -23.92
CA VAL A 100 6.04 8.31 -25.11
C VAL A 100 6.78 9.60 -25.46
#